data_AF-A0A2X3E8Q6-F1
#
_entry.id   AF-A0A2X3E8Q6-F1
#
_cell.length_a   1.000
_cell.length_b   1.000
_cell.length_c   1.000
_cell.angle_alpha   90.00
_cell.angle_beta   90.00
_cell.angle_gamma   90.00
#
_symmetry.space_group_name_H-M   'P 1'
#
loop_
_entity.id
_entity.type
_entity.pdbx_description
1 polymer ?
#
loop_
_entity_poly.entity_id
_entity_poly.type
_entity_poly.pdbx_seq_one_letter_code
_entity_poly.pdbx_strand_id
1 'polypeptide(L)' 'MREAVPEHLPVTVKVRLGWDSGERRFEIADAVQQAGASELVVHGRTKEDGYKAERINWQAIGEIRQRLTIPGGRQR' A
#
# COMPACT_ATOMS: atom_id res chain seq x y z
N MET A 1 -5.96 16.14 -1.50
CA MET A 1 -6.11 15.36 -2.75
C MET A 1 -7.47 14.67 -2.81
N ARG A 2 -7.84 13.83 -1.83
CA ARG A 2 -9.18 13.19 -1.79
C ARG A 2 -10.33 14.19 -1.90
N GLU A 3 -10.22 15.33 -1.21
CA GLU A 3 -11.19 16.44 -1.23
C GLU A 3 -11.39 17.10 -2.60
N ALA A 4 -10.41 16.99 -3.51
CA ALA A 4 -10.48 17.60 -4.84
C ALA A 4 -11.21 16.71 -5.88
N VAL A 5 -11.62 15.50 -5.49
CA VAL A 5 -12.23 14.52 -6.39
C VAL A 5 -13.65 14.20 -5.88
N PRO A 6 -14.70 14.26 -6.74
CA PRO A 6 -16.06 13.89 -6.37
C PRO A 6 -16.14 12.57 -5.60
N GLU A 7 -16.98 12.53 -4.56
CA GLU A 7 -17.00 11.44 -3.56
C GLU A 7 -17.20 10.05 -4.18
N HIS A 8 -18.08 9.94 -5.18
CA HIS A 8 -18.39 8.68 -5.85
C HIS A 8 -17.26 8.16 -6.75
N LEU A 9 -16.26 8.98 -7.07
CA LEU A 9 -15.10 8.55 -7.86
C LEU A 9 -14.00 8.03 -6.93
N PRO A 10 -13.51 6.78 -7.13
CA PRO A 10 -12.50 6.21 -6.26
C PRO A 10 -11.14 6.90 -6.45
N VAL A 11 -10.43 7.13 -5.34
CA VAL A 11 -9.02 7.56 -5.35
C VAL A 11 -8.22 6.41 -4.78
N THR A 12 -7.32 5.86 -5.58
CA THR A 12 -6.50 4.71 -5.19
C THR A 12 -5.04 5.10 -5.07
N VAL A 13 -4.29 4.36 -4.25
CA VAL A 13 -2.86 4.60 -4.05
C VAL A 13 -2.10 3.31 -4.34
N LYS A 14 -0.93 3.44 -4.99
CA LYS A 14 0.00 2.34 -5.21
C LYS A 14 1.34 2.65 -4.53
N VAL A 15 1.81 1.74 -3.69
CA VAL A 15 3.08 1.89 -2.93
C VAL A 15 3.98 0.67 -3.04
N ARG A 16 5.21 0.83 -2.56
CA ARG A 16 6.13 -0.26 -2.18
C ARG A 16 6.13 -0.39 -0.66
N LEU A 17 6.76 -1.45 -0.13
CA LEU A 17 6.85 -1.66 1.33
C LEU A 17 7.67 -0.59 2.06
N GLY A 18 8.53 0.11 1.33
CA GLY A 18 9.38 1.19 1.82
C GLY A 18 10.51 1.47 0.83
N TRP A 19 11.54 2.19 1.27
CA TRP A 19 12.65 2.60 0.41
C TRP A 19 13.75 1.54 0.34
N ASP A 20 14.53 1.41 1.40
CA ASP A 20 15.61 0.45 1.65
C ASP A 20 15.19 -0.64 2.65
N SER A 21 14.27 -0.31 3.57
CA SER A 21 13.63 -1.24 4.50
C SER A 21 12.10 -1.26 4.38
N GLY A 22 11.48 -2.34 4.88
CA GLY A 22 10.02 -2.47 5.00
C GLY A 22 9.47 -2.05 6.37
N GLU A 23 10.27 -1.38 7.21
CA GLU A 23 9.90 -1.05 8.59
C GLU A 23 8.74 -0.06 8.66
N ARG A 24 8.70 0.90 7.72
CA ARG A 24 7.66 1.95 7.64
C ARG A 24 6.41 1.52 6.88
N ARG A 25 6.26 0.24 6.53
CA ARG A 25 5.11 -0.24 5.74
C ARG A 25 3.76 0.08 6.37
N PHE A 26 3.69 0.05 7.71
CA PHE A 26 2.46 0.39 8.44
C PHE A 26 2.22 1.90 8.50
N GLU A 27 3.26 2.72 8.69
CA GLU A 27 3.15 4.18 8.61
C GLU A 27 2.61 4.62 7.24
N ILE A 28 3.13 4.03 6.16
CA ILE A 28 2.68 4.29 4.79
C ILE A 28 1.21 3.88 4.62
N ALA A 29 0.85 2.66 5.06
CA ALA A 29 -0.51 2.16 4.94
C ALA A 29 -1.52 3.01 5.73
N ASP A 30 -1.16 3.38 6.96
CA ASP A 30 -1.98 4.23 7.84
C ASP A 30 -2.17 5.61 7.24
N ALA A 31 -1.12 6.22 6.70
CA ALA A 31 -1.19 7.53 6.04
C ALA A 31 -2.15 7.50 4.83
N VAL A 32 -2.14 6.43 4.04
CA VAL A 32 -3.06 6.27 2.90
C VAL A 32 -4.52 6.18 3.35
N GLN A 33 -4.80 5.38 4.38
CA GLN A 33 -6.15 5.24 4.90
C GLN A 33 -6.65 6.53 5.55
N GLN A 34 -5.82 7.18 6.37
CA GLN A 34 -6.15 8.45 7.03
C GLN A 34 -6.39 9.57 6.00
N ALA A 35 -5.72 9.52 4.85
CA ALA A 35 -5.95 10.44 3.73
C ALA A 35 -7.25 10.18 2.94
N GLY A 36 -8.02 9.13 3.28
CA GLY A 36 -9.31 8.82 2.68
C GLY A 36 -9.23 8.13 1.31
N ALA A 37 -8.16 7.39 1.02
CA ALA A 37 -8.09 6.58 -0.19
C ALA A 37 -9.14 5.45 -0.18
N SER A 38 -9.68 5.13 -1.35
CA SER A 38 -10.68 4.08 -1.54
C SER A 38 -10.05 2.68 -1.61
N GLU A 39 -8.78 2.56 -2.04
CA GLU A 39 -8.06 1.29 -2.14
C GLU A 39 -6.53 1.51 -2.07
N LEU A 40 -5.82 0.55 -1.49
CA LEU A 40 -4.36 0.49 -1.48
C LEU A 40 -3.84 -0.74 -2.23
N VAL A 41 -3.01 -0.48 -3.25
CA VAL A 41 -2.23 -1.49 -3.96
C VAL A 41 -0.80 -1.50 -3.44
N VAL A 42 -0.33 -2.66 -2.99
CA VAL A 42 1.02 -2.82 -2.42
C VAL A 42 1.85 -3.70 -3.34
N HIS A 43 2.96 -3.16 -3.83
CA HIS A 43 4.04 -3.94 -4.40
C HIS A 43 4.88 -4.48 -3.23
N GLY A 44 4.90 -5.80 -3.03
CA GLY A 44 5.53 -6.48 -1.88
C GLY A 44 7.06 -6.47 -1.86
N ARG A 45 7.70 -5.39 -2.28
CA ARG A 45 9.16 -5.18 -2.30
C ARG A 45 9.45 -3.75 -1.85
N THR A 46 10.62 -3.51 -1.29
CA THR A 46 11.14 -2.15 -1.09
C THR A 46 11.54 -1.55 -2.44
N LYS A 47 11.83 -0.24 -2.51
CA LYS A 47 12.36 0.37 -3.73
C LYS A 47 13.70 -0.26 -4.12
N GLU A 48 14.60 -0.51 -3.16
CA GLU A 48 15.94 -1.05 -3.42
C GLU A 48 15.95 -2.52 -3.87
N ASP A 49 14.96 -3.30 -3.45
CA ASP A 49 14.75 -4.65 -3.98
C ASP A 49 14.49 -4.66 -5.50
N GLY A 50 14.03 -3.52 -6.06
CA GLY A 50 13.77 -3.39 -7.49
C GLY A 50 12.74 -4.39 -7.99
N TYR A 51 13.14 -5.20 -8.97
CA TYR A 51 12.31 -6.25 -9.58
C TYR A 51 12.83 -7.68 -9.32
N LYS A 52 13.78 -7.83 -8.39
CA LYS A 52 14.30 -9.13 -7.96
C LYS A 52 13.16 -10.03 -7.46
N ALA A 53 13.10 -11.26 -7.95
CA ALA A 53 11.98 -12.16 -7.70
C ALA A 53 12.03 -12.72 -6.28
N GLU A 54 13.22 -13.08 -5.82
CA GLU A 54 13.53 -13.62 -4.49
C GLU A 54 13.23 -12.66 -3.33
N ARG A 55 12.98 -11.37 -3.63
CA ARG A 55 12.69 -10.33 -2.64
C ARG A 55 11.19 -10.09 -2.45
N ILE A 56 10.32 -10.78 -3.18
CA ILE A 56 8.88 -10.62 -3.03
C ILE A 56 8.43 -11.08 -1.62
N ASN A 57 7.75 -10.20 -0.90
CA ASN A 57 7.25 -10.45 0.45
C ASN A 57 5.72 -10.40 0.46
N TRP A 58 5.11 -11.56 0.26
CA TRP A 58 3.65 -11.74 0.30
C TRP A 58 3.09 -11.63 1.72
N GLN A 59 3.85 -12.07 2.73
CA GLN A 59 3.44 -11.99 4.12
C GLN A 59 3.19 -10.54 4.55
N ALA A 60 4.09 -9.62 4.18
CA ALA A 60 3.93 -8.20 4.46
C ALA A 60 2.67 -7.59 3.83
N ILE A 61 2.27 -8.05 2.63
CA ILE A 61 1.01 -7.63 2.01
C ILE A 61 -0.19 -8.11 2.84
N GLY A 62 -0.15 -9.36 3.34
CA GLY A 62 -1.16 -9.92 4.22
C GLY A 62 -1.30 -9.15 5.54
N GLU A 63 -0.17 -8.79 6.17
CA GLU A 63 -0.14 -7.98 7.39
C GLU A 63 -0.76 -6.59 7.17
N ILE A 64 -0.44 -5.93 6.05
CA ILE A 64 -1.05 -4.64 5.69
C ILE A 64 -2.55 -4.79 5.48
N ARG A 65 -2.99 -5.83 4.78
CA ARG A 65 -4.42 -6.10 4.54
C ARG A 65 -5.19 -6.33 5.84
N GLN A 66 -4.62 -7.01 6.83
CA GLN A 66 -5.25 -7.23 8.13
C GLN A 66 -5.38 -5.95 8.96
N ARG A 67 -4.50 -4.97 8.72
CA ARG A 67 -4.48 -3.69 9.44
C ARG A 67 -5.50 -2.67 8.91
N LEU A 68 -5.78 -2.69 7.61
CA LEU A 68 -6.60 -1.69 6.94
C LEU A 68 -8.10 -2.04 6.97
N THR A 69 -8.94 -1.00 7.07
CA THR A 69 -10.39 -1.10 6.92
C THR A 69 -10.83 -0.88 5.47
N ILE A 70 -10.06 -0.10 4.70
CA ILE A 70 -10.23 0.02 3.25
C ILE A 70 -9.73 -1.26 2.55
N PRO A 71 -10.24 -1.61 1.34
CA PRO A 71 -9.67 -2.68 0.55
C PRO A 71 -8.15 -2.49 0.38
N GLY A 72 -7.38 -3.36 1.03
CA GLY A 72 -5.92 -3.39 0.99
C GLY A 72 -5.41 -4.69 0.38
N GLY A 73 -4.42 -4.61 -0.51
CA GLY A 73 -3.67 -5.77 -0.97
C GLY A 73 -4.37 -6.62 -2.04
N ARG A 74 -5.17 -6.00 -2.93
CA ARG A 74 -5.68 -6.71 -4.11
C ARG A 74 -4.48 -7.09 -5.00
N GLN A 75 -4.18 -8.38 -5.09
CA GLN A 75 -3.15 -8.91 -5.99
C GLN A 75 -3.60 -8.63 -7.44
N ARG A 76 -2.77 -7.94 -8.20
CA ARG A 76 -2.82 -7.95 -9.67
C ARG A 76 -1.44 -8.37 -10.18
#